data_AF-A0A934D0P2-F1
#
_entry.id   AF-A0A934D0P2-F1
#
_cell.length_a   1.000
_cell.length_b   1.000
_cell.length_c   1.000
_cell.angle_alpha   90.00
_cell.angle_beta   90.00
_cell.angle_gamma   90.00
#
_symmetry.space_group_name_H-M   'P 1'
#
loop_
_entity.id
_entity.type
_entity.pdbx_description
1 polymer ?
#
loop_
_entity_poly.entity_id
_entity_poly.type
_entity_poly.pdbx_seq_one_letter_code
_entity_poly.pdbx_strand_id
1 'polypeptide(L)'
;MSEVPQVKDAKTEQKRFVDKGPMVVFDAKTNTYWMKKDSWQDKGKFLNWHESREFANNKNARKVGGFSDWRLPTADEAQSLYDPSLVNAGKGGAQLHIDVIFPEGAFKSIWLAGDTSTRRPRFDCSDGKVVSVDEYSFGAVRLCRKELNRSEKEKRRN
;
A
#
# COMPACT_ATOMS: atom_id res chain seq x y z
N MET A 1 -13.64 52.32 -17.50
CA MET A 1 -12.90 51.09 -17.85
C MET A 1 -12.02 50.73 -16.67
N SER A 2 -12.46 49.78 -15.84
CA SER A 2 -11.61 49.18 -14.81
C SER A 2 -12.12 47.75 -14.61
N GLU A 3 -11.63 46.83 -15.43
CA GLU A 3 -11.97 45.41 -15.36
C GLU A 3 -11.27 44.80 -14.14
N VAL A 4 -12.05 44.24 -13.22
CA VAL A 4 -11.54 43.54 -12.04
C VAL A 4 -10.99 42.19 -12.52
N PRO A 5 -9.73 41.82 -12.23
CA PRO A 5 -9.22 40.52 -12.66
C PRO A 5 -9.87 39.42 -11.84
N GLN A 6 -10.65 38.56 -12.50
CA GLN A 6 -11.12 37.30 -11.93
C GLN A 6 -9.91 36.41 -11.64
N VAL A 7 -9.66 36.14 -10.36
CA VAL A 7 -8.73 35.11 -9.91
C VAL A 7 -9.26 33.76 -10.37
N LYS A 8 -8.57 33.16 -11.34
CA LYS A 8 -8.85 31.80 -11.81
C LYS A 8 -8.55 30.84 -10.67
N ASP A 9 -9.56 30.11 -10.22
CA ASP A 9 -9.41 29.00 -9.28
C ASP A 9 -8.34 28.03 -9.82
N ALA A 10 -7.16 28.08 -9.21
CA ALA A 10 -6.14 27.07 -9.42
C ALA A 10 -6.68 25.77 -8.81
N LYS A 11 -7.29 24.93 -9.66
CA LYS A 11 -7.51 23.51 -9.38
C LYS A 11 -6.16 22.93 -8.96
N THR A 12 -5.94 22.86 -7.65
CA THR A 12 -4.76 22.19 -7.09
C THR A 12 -4.92 20.74 -7.52
N GLU A 13 -4.08 20.26 -8.43
CA GLU A 13 -4.02 18.84 -8.77
C GLU A 13 -3.78 18.08 -7.48
N GLN A 14 -4.84 17.50 -6.93
CA GLN A 14 -4.79 16.85 -5.65
C GLN A 14 -4.01 15.55 -5.87
N LYS A 15 -2.72 15.57 -5.51
CA LYS A 15 -1.84 14.41 -5.65
C LYS A 15 -2.51 13.21 -5.00
N ARG A 16 -2.69 12.15 -5.79
CA ARG A 16 -3.34 10.92 -5.34
C ARG A 16 -2.63 10.36 -4.10
N PHE A 17 -1.31 10.27 -4.16
CA PHE A 17 -0.48 9.82 -3.06
C PHE A 17 0.16 11.01 -2.35
N VAL A 18 -0.07 11.09 -1.05
CA VAL A 18 0.40 12.16 -0.18
C VAL A 18 1.36 11.57 0.85
N ASP A 19 2.57 12.11 0.92
CA ASP A 19 3.51 11.72 1.95
C ASP A 19 3.02 12.19 3.32
N LYS A 20 2.96 11.28 4.30
CA LYS A 20 2.55 11.57 5.69
C LYS A 20 3.69 11.34 6.69
N GLY A 21 4.92 11.19 6.21
CA GLY A 21 6.11 11.12 7.04
C GLY A 21 7.07 10.01 6.61
N PRO A 22 8.06 9.67 7.45
CA PRO A 22 9.14 8.77 7.03
C PRO A 22 8.69 7.33 6.72
N MET A 23 7.51 6.92 7.20
CA MET A 23 7.04 5.53 7.12
C MET A 23 5.71 5.35 6.39
N VAL A 24 4.95 6.42 6.17
CA VAL A 24 3.54 6.33 5.76
C VAL A 24 3.25 7.20 4.54
N VAL A 25 2.50 6.64 3.60
CA VAL A 25 1.90 7.32 2.45
C VAL A 25 0.39 7.21 2.55
N PHE A 26 -0.33 8.27 2.23
CA PHE A 26 -1.78 8.30 2.16
C PHE A 26 -2.24 8.30 0.70
N ASP A 27 -3.10 7.34 0.33
CA ASP A 27 -3.80 7.31 -0.96
C ASP A 27 -5.17 7.98 -0.80
N ALA A 28 -5.30 9.20 -1.32
CA ALA A 28 -6.52 10.00 -1.28
C ALA A 28 -7.65 9.41 -2.16
N LYS A 29 -7.33 8.56 -3.14
CA LYS A 29 -8.35 7.92 -3.99
C LYS A 29 -9.11 6.82 -3.24
N THR A 30 -8.39 6.04 -2.44
CA THR A 30 -8.94 4.88 -1.71
C THR A 30 -9.14 5.15 -0.22
N ASN A 31 -8.75 6.32 0.28
CA ASN A 31 -8.68 6.66 1.70
C ASN A 31 -7.91 5.60 2.51
N THR A 32 -6.77 5.17 1.97
CA THR A 32 -5.95 4.10 2.54
C THR A 32 -4.57 4.63 2.86
N TYR A 33 -4.06 4.33 4.04
CA TYR A 33 -2.65 4.55 4.36
C TYR A 33 -1.86 3.29 4.00
N TRP A 34 -0.71 3.50 3.41
CA TRP A 34 0.24 2.49 3.00
C TRP A 34 1.55 2.69 3.74
N MET A 35 2.19 1.59 4.13
CA MET A 35 3.60 1.67 4.53
C MET A 35 4.48 1.95 3.31
N LYS A 36 5.43 2.87 3.44
CA LYS A 36 6.40 3.18 2.37
C LYS A 36 7.20 1.94 1.98
N LYS A 37 7.87 1.35 2.96
CA LYS A 37 8.69 0.15 2.78
C LYS A 37 7.83 -1.10 2.85
N ASP A 38 8.05 -2.04 1.93
CA ASP A 38 7.52 -3.39 2.07
C ASP A 38 8.35 -4.21 3.06
N SER A 39 7.91 -5.44 3.34
CA SER A 39 8.62 -6.33 4.25
C SER A 39 10.03 -6.71 3.78
N TRP A 40 10.27 -6.74 2.47
CA TRP A 40 11.59 -7.02 1.91
C TRP A 40 12.56 -5.88 2.20
N GLN A 41 12.15 -4.63 1.96
CA GLN A 41 12.94 -3.43 2.24
C GLN A 41 13.18 -3.20 3.74
N ASP A 42 12.29 -3.71 4.59
CA ASP A 42 12.39 -3.57 6.05
C ASP A 42 13.24 -4.69 6.70
N LYS A 43 13.04 -5.95 6.30
CA LYS A 43 13.72 -7.12 6.92
C LYS A 43 14.84 -7.73 6.08
N GLY A 44 14.93 -7.41 4.79
CA GLY A 44 15.85 -8.07 3.84
C GLY A 44 15.53 -9.55 3.62
N LYS A 45 14.32 -10.00 3.94
CA LYS A 45 13.89 -11.39 3.87
C LYS A 45 12.57 -11.52 3.12
N PHE A 46 12.46 -12.57 2.32
CA PHE A 46 11.18 -12.99 1.78
C PHE A 46 10.33 -13.58 2.90
N LEU A 47 9.05 -13.26 2.89
CA LEU A 47 8.09 -13.78 3.86
C LEU A 47 7.12 -14.70 3.13
N ASN A 48 6.76 -15.80 3.78
CA ASN A 48 5.56 -16.55 3.40
C ASN A 48 4.30 -15.79 3.87
N TRP A 49 3.11 -16.32 3.57
CA TRP A 49 1.87 -15.62 3.90
C TRP A 49 1.62 -15.49 5.41
N HIS A 50 1.94 -16.53 6.18
CA HIS A 50 1.82 -16.51 7.65
C HIS A 50 2.78 -15.51 8.28
N GLU A 51 4.03 -15.51 7.85
CA GLU A 51 5.05 -14.53 8.26
C GLU A 51 4.65 -13.10 7.88
N SER A 52 3.91 -12.92 6.78
CA SER A 52 3.39 -11.62 6.38
C SER A 52 2.29 -11.12 7.32
N ARG A 53 1.43 -12.01 7.83
CA ARG A 53 0.49 -11.67 8.91
C ARG A 53 1.22 -11.34 10.21
N GLU A 54 2.23 -12.13 10.57
CA GLU A 54 3.06 -11.85 11.74
C GLU A 54 3.83 -10.53 11.59
N PHE A 55 4.25 -10.17 10.38
CA PHE A 55 4.84 -8.87 10.11
C PHE A 55 3.84 -7.74 10.41
N ALA A 56 2.57 -7.89 10.01
CA ALA A 56 1.52 -6.93 10.36
C ALA A 56 1.33 -6.78 11.88
N ASN A 57 1.20 -7.91 12.59
CA ASN A 57 1.08 -7.95 14.05
C ASN A 57 2.25 -7.24 14.75
N ASN A 58 3.48 -7.49 14.29
CA ASN A 58 4.67 -6.84 14.82
C ASN A 58 4.69 -5.32 14.58
N LYS A 59 4.26 -4.86 13.39
CA LYS A 59 4.16 -3.41 13.10
C LYS A 59 3.07 -2.75 13.95
N ASN A 60 1.98 -3.47 14.24
CA ASN A 60 0.91 -3.01 15.11
C ASN A 60 1.35 -2.87 16.57
N ALA A 61 2.04 -3.87 17.10
CA ALA A 61 2.59 -3.84 18.46
C ALA A 61 3.56 -2.66 18.67
N ARG A 62 4.33 -2.31 17.62
CA ARG A 62 5.27 -1.17 17.64
C ARG A 62 4.65 0.17 17.30
N LYS A 63 3.34 0.23 17.01
CA LYS A 63 2.61 1.43 16.60
C LYS A 63 3.32 2.20 15.46
N VAL A 64 3.81 1.48 14.46
CA VAL A 64 4.62 2.08 13.39
C VAL A 64 3.80 3.13 12.64
N GLY A 65 4.37 4.32 12.47
CA GLY A 65 3.66 5.46 11.87
C GLY A 65 2.53 6.03 12.75
N GLY A 66 2.48 5.69 14.04
CA GLY A 66 1.42 6.09 14.97
C GLY A 66 0.18 5.18 14.93
N PHE A 67 0.23 4.07 14.19
CA PHE A 67 -0.94 3.23 13.91
C PHE A 67 -0.73 1.78 14.37
N SER A 68 -1.81 1.14 14.81
CA SER A 68 -1.80 -0.22 15.39
C SER A 68 -2.79 -1.19 14.73
N ASP A 69 -3.23 -0.88 13.51
CA ASP A 69 -4.27 -1.58 12.74
C ASP A 69 -3.82 -1.85 11.29
N TRP A 70 -2.53 -1.94 11.06
CA TRP A 70 -1.94 -2.41 9.81
C TRP A 70 -2.40 -3.83 9.49
N ARG A 71 -2.73 -4.05 8.23
CA ARG A 71 -3.15 -5.35 7.70
C ARG A 71 -2.58 -5.58 6.30
N LEU A 72 -2.75 -6.81 5.82
CA LEU A 72 -2.53 -7.12 4.42
C LEU A 72 -3.59 -6.39 3.56
N PRO A 73 -3.24 -5.94 2.35
CA PRO A 73 -4.17 -5.30 1.43
C PRO A 73 -5.13 -6.30 0.80
N THR A 74 -6.32 -5.84 0.45
CA THR A 74 -7.22 -6.62 -0.41
C THR A 74 -6.76 -6.58 -1.86
N ALA A 75 -7.35 -7.42 -2.71
CA ALA A 75 -7.06 -7.42 -4.14
C ALA A 75 -7.36 -6.06 -4.79
N ASP A 76 -8.52 -5.45 -4.48
CA ASP A 76 -8.90 -4.15 -5.02
C ASP A 76 -7.95 -3.03 -4.59
N GLU A 77 -7.52 -3.04 -3.32
CA GLU A 77 -6.57 -2.07 -2.80
C GLU A 77 -5.21 -2.20 -3.48
N ALA A 78 -4.71 -3.43 -3.67
CA ALA A 78 -3.45 -3.66 -4.35
C ALA A 78 -3.52 -3.31 -5.84
N GLN A 79 -4.61 -3.67 -6.52
CA GLN A 79 -4.85 -3.25 -7.91
C GLN A 79 -4.90 -1.73 -8.05
N SER A 80 -5.44 -1.03 -7.06
CA SER A 80 -5.46 0.42 -7.10
C SER A 80 -4.05 1.04 -7.14
N LEU A 81 -3.03 0.38 -6.57
CA LEU A 81 -1.65 0.89 -6.61
C LEU A 81 -1.03 0.79 -8.00
N TYR A 82 -1.53 -0.11 -8.84
CA TYR A 82 -0.99 -0.33 -10.17
C TYR A 82 -1.48 0.72 -11.15
N ASP A 83 -0.54 1.34 -11.82
CA ASP A 83 -0.77 2.25 -12.93
C ASP A 83 0.31 2.00 -14.00
N PRO A 84 -0.05 1.50 -15.19
CA PRO A 84 0.91 1.13 -16.22
C PRO A 84 1.71 2.33 -16.76
N SER A 85 1.24 3.57 -16.53
CA SER A 85 1.97 4.79 -16.89
C SER A 85 3.12 5.13 -15.93
N LEU A 86 3.11 4.55 -14.72
CA LEU A 86 4.13 4.76 -13.71
C LEU A 86 5.23 3.69 -13.85
N VAL A 87 6.46 4.07 -13.53
CA VAL A 87 7.59 3.15 -13.47
C VAL A 87 8.43 3.48 -12.25
N ASN A 88 8.64 2.50 -11.40
CA ASN A 88 9.45 2.57 -10.20
C ASN A 88 10.39 1.35 -10.15
N ALA A 89 11.63 1.57 -9.74
CA ALA A 89 12.63 0.51 -9.70
C ALA A 89 12.36 -0.45 -8.54
N GLY A 90 12.07 -1.71 -8.84
CA GLY A 90 11.95 -2.80 -7.89
C GLY A 90 13.27 -3.51 -7.63
N LYS A 91 13.22 -4.53 -6.76
CA LYS A 91 14.37 -5.38 -6.45
C LYS A 91 14.94 -6.03 -7.71
N GLY A 92 16.27 -5.95 -7.88
CA GLY A 92 16.98 -6.65 -8.95
C GLY A 92 16.71 -6.10 -10.36
N GLY A 93 16.32 -4.81 -10.47
CA GLY A 93 16.03 -4.18 -11.75
C GLY A 93 14.63 -4.47 -12.29
N ALA A 94 13.74 -5.07 -11.49
CA ALA A 94 12.34 -5.22 -11.87
C ALA A 94 11.69 -3.84 -12.05
N GLN A 95 10.85 -3.68 -13.06
CA GLN A 95 10.05 -2.47 -13.25
C GLN A 95 8.70 -2.68 -12.55
N LEU A 96 8.36 -1.79 -11.62
CA LEU A 96 7.09 -1.81 -10.92
C LEU A 96 6.24 -0.64 -11.40
N HIS A 97 4.98 -0.92 -11.70
CA HIS A 97 4.02 0.08 -12.16
C HIS A 97 3.30 0.72 -10.99
N ILE A 98 4.08 1.32 -10.08
CA ILE A 98 3.59 2.00 -8.88
C ILE A 98 4.24 3.38 -8.76
N ASP A 99 3.63 4.27 -7.98
CA ASP A 99 4.13 5.64 -7.80
C ASP A 99 5.55 5.69 -7.19
N VAL A 100 6.35 6.65 -7.63
CA VAL A 100 7.74 6.88 -7.18
C VAL A 100 7.82 7.42 -5.75
N ILE A 101 6.69 7.82 -5.15
CA ILE A 101 6.59 8.11 -3.71
C ILE A 101 6.93 6.89 -2.85
N PHE A 102 6.76 5.69 -3.40
CA PHE A 102 7.22 4.46 -2.77
C PHE A 102 8.72 4.28 -3.02
N PRO A 103 9.51 3.95 -1.99
CA PRO A 103 10.94 3.75 -2.14
C PRO A 103 11.26 2.62 -3.12
N GLU A 104 12.33 2.82 -3.89
CA GLU A 104 12.88 1.84 -4.82
C GLU A 104 13.36 0.56 -4.10
N GLY A 105 13.46 -0.54 -4.85
CA GLY A 105 13.91 -1.84 -4.35
C GLY A 105 12.80 -2.68 -3.70
N ALA A 106 11.53 -2.27 -3.83
CA ALA A 106 10.40 -3.08 -3.41
C ALA A 106 10.33 -4.39 -4.21
N PHE A 107 9.80 -5.45 -3.60
CA PHE A 107 9.58 -6.70 -4.29
C PHE A 107 8.29 -6.64 -5.12
N LYS A 108 8.32 -7.22 -6.32
CA LYS A 108 7.20 -7.14 -7.27
C LYS A 108 5.95 -7.88 -6.79
N SER A 109 6.09 -8.99 -6.08
CA SER A 109 4.97 -9.83 -5.67
C SER A 109 4.63 -9.62 -4.20
N ILE A 110 3.49 -8.95 -3.94
CA ILE A 110 3.01 -8.66 -2.60
C ILE A 110 1.86 -9.60 -2.18
N TRP A 111 1.89 -10.07 -0.93
CA TRP A 111 0.83 -10.87 -0.34
C TRP A 111 -0.42 -10.05 -0.08
N LEU A 112 -1.57 -10.65 -0.39
CA LEU A 112 -2.88 -10.07 -0.16
C LEU A 112 -3.59 -10.78 0.99
N ALA A 113 -4.55 -10.08 1.59
CA ALA A 113 -5.54 -10.69 2.44
C ALA A 113 -6.40 -11.64 1.60
N GLY A 114 -6.43 -12.92 1.98
CA GLY A 114 -7.26 -13.92 1.32
C GLY A 114 -7.42 -15.17 2.19
N ASP A 115 -8.64 -15.73 2.20
CA ASP A 115 -9.02 -16.85 3.07
C ASP A 115 -9.16 -18.19 2.33
N THR A 116 -8.36 -18.38 1.30
CA THR A 116 -8.32 -19.63 0.55
C THR A 116 -7.40 -20.62 1.25
N SER A 117 -7.90 -21.84 1.51
CA SER A 117 -7.31 -22.84 2.43
C SER A 117 -5.80 -23.03 2.28
N THR A 118 -5.29 -23.32 1.08
CA THR A 118 -3.84 -23.60 0.85
C THR A 118 -3.17 -22.68 -0.15
N ARG A 119 -3.94 -22.01 -1.02
CA ARG A 119 -3.40 -21.11 -2.05
C ARG A 119 -3.77 -19.67 -1.77
N ARG A 120 -2.82 -18.84 -1.36
CA ARG A 120 -3.07 -17.44 -0.97
C ARG A 120 -2.84 -16.49 -2.16
N PRO A 121 -3.64 -15.42 -2.28
CA PRO A 121 -3.50 -14.46 -3.37
C PRO A 121 -2.27 -13.57 -3.19
N ARG A 122 -1.56 -13.32 -4.29
CA ARG A 122 -0.51 -12.30 -4.41
C ARG A 122 -0.80 -11.38 -5.57
N PHE A 123 -0.43 -10.12 -5.42
CA PHE A 123 -0.47 -9.14 -6.50
C PHE A 123 0.93 -8.92 -7.05
N ASP A 124 1.08 -8.94 -8.37
CA ASP A 124 2.31 -8.58 -9.06
C ASP A 124 2.25 -7.12 -9.52
N CYS A 125 3.02 -6.26 -8.87
CA CYS A 125 3.11 -4.84 -9.19
C CYS A 125 3.77 -4.55 -10.56
N SER A 126 4.38 -5.54 -11.22
CA SER A 126 4.97 -5.40 -12.56
C SER A 126 4.02 -5.76 -13.71
N ASP A 127 2.96 -6.52 -13.45
CA ASP A 127 1.99 -6.95 -14.49
C ASP A 127 0.53 -6.59 -14.10
N GLY A 128 0.32 -6.10 -12.87
CA GLY A 128 -1.01 -5.72 -12.37
C GLY A 128 -1.94 -6.92 -12.14
N LYS A 129 -1.40 -8.14 -12.06
CA LYS A 129 -2.18 -9.39 -11.96
C LYS A 129 -2.20 -9.94 -10.55
N VAL A 130 -3.34 -10.52 -10.18
CA VAL A 130 -3.48 -11.32 -8.97
C VAL A 130 -3.28 -12.79 -9.31
N VAL A 131 -2.36 -13.45 -8.60
CA VAL A 131 -2.05 -14.87 -8.76
C VAL A 131 -2.14 -15.56 -7.41
N SER A 132 -2.91 -16.64 -7.33
CA SER A 132 -2.97 -17.48 -6.14
C SER A 132 -1.84 -18.49 -6.16
N VAL A 133 -1.03 -18.54 -5.11
CA VAL A 133 0.09 -19.49 -4.98
C VAL A 133 0.04 -20.20 -3.64
N ASP A 134 0.83 -21.26 -3.49
CA ASP A 134 0.99 -21.94 -2.22
C ASP A 134 1.40 -20.97 -1.10
N GLU A 135 0.80 -21.10 0.07
CA GLU A 135 0.99 -20.19 1.21
C GLU A 135 2.43 -20.11 1.74
N TYR A 136 3.27 -21.11 1.44
CA TYR A 136 4.70 -21.16 1.79
C TYR A 136 5.63 -20.54 0.75
N SER A 137 5.07 -20.02 -0.35
CA SER A 137 5.86 -19.37 -1.42
C SER A 137 6.61 -18.12 -0.93
N PHE A 138 7.68 -17.74 -1.60
CA PHE A 138 8.40 -16.50 -1.30
C PHE A 138 7.65 -15.28 -1.79
N GLY A 139 7.34 -14.34 -0.90
CA GLY A 139 6.75 -13.04 -1.24
C GLY A 139 7.25 -11.90 -0.36
N ALA A 140 6.64 -10.74 -0.56
CA ALA A 140 6.74 -9.62 0.37
C ALA A 140 5.35 -9.14 0.74
N VAL A 141 5.22 -8.19 1.66
CA VAL A 141 3.95 -7.53 1.94
C VAL A 141 4.18 -6.04 2.14
N ARG A 142 3.33 -5.22 1.50
CA ARG A 142 3.20 -3.80 1.84
C ARG A 142 1.90 -3.63 2.60
N LEU A 143 2.02 -3.33 3.89
CA LEU A 143 0.85 -3.22 4.75
C LEU A 143 0.06 -1.96 4.42
N CYS A 144 -1.25 -2.10 4.56
CA CYS A 144 -2.19 -1.00 4.43
C CYS A 144 -3.10 -0.92 5.66
N ARG A 145 -3.73 0.23 5.83
CA ARG A 145 -4.85 0.43 6.76
C ARG A 145 -5.84 1.37 6.09
N LYS A 146 -7.12 1.14 6.32
CA LYS A 146 -8.16 2.03 5.81
C LYS A 146 -8.42 3.14 6.81
N GLU A 147 -8.57 4.37 6.35
CA GLU A 147 -9.11 5.41 7.21
C GLU A 147 -10.58 5.10 7.49
N LEU A 148 -10.93 5.00 8.78
CA LEU A 148 -12.32 4.87 9.18
C LEU A 148 -13.02 6.22 9.05
N ASN A 149 -14.22 6.20 8.49
CA ASN A 149 -15.08 7.38 8.43
C ASN A 149 -15.55 7.75 9.85
N ARG A 150 -16.00 8.99 10.04
CA ARG A 150 -16.42 9.51 11.36
C ARG A 150 -17.44 8.60 12.06
N SER A 151 -18.40 8.06 11.31
CA SER A 151 -19.41 7.12 11.77
C SER A 151 -18.86 5.75 12.20
N GLU A 152 -17.79 5.28 11.56
CA GLU A 152 -17.12 4.02 11.92
C GLU A 152 -16.20 4.19 13.14
N LYS A 153 -15.61 5.37 13.29
CA LYS A 153 -14.85 5.76 14.50
C LYS A 153 -15.77 5.81 15.74
N GLU A 154 -16.99 6.33 15.58
CA GLU A 154 -18.01 6.36 16.64
C GLU A 154 -18.49 4.95 17.04
N LYS A 155 -18.75 4.07 16.06
CA LYS A 155 -19.14 2.67 16.33
C LYS A 155 -18.06 1.84 17.03
N ARG A 156 -16.78 2.14 16.86
CA ARG A 156 -15.68 1.46 17.57
C ARG A 156 -15.45 1.98 18.99
N ARG A 157 -16.04 3.12 19.34
CA ARG A 157 -15.86 3.77 20.65
C ARG A 157 -16.99 3.46 21.63
N ASN A 158 -18.15 3.03 21.12
CA ASN A 158 -19.27 2.46 21.89
C ASN A 158 -19.13 0.94 22.00
#